data_AF-A0A832R123-F1
#
_entry.id   AF-A0A832R123-F1
#
_cell.length_a   1.000
_cell.length_b   1.000
_cell.length_c   1.000
_cell.angle_alpha   90.00
_cell.angle_beta   90.00
_cell.angle_gamma   90.00
#
_symmetry.space_group_name_H-M   'P 1'
#
loop_
_entity.id
_entity.type
_entity.pdbx_description
1 polymer ?
#
loop_
_entity_poly.entity_id
_entity_poly.type
_entity_poly.pdbx_seq_one_letter_code
_entity_poly.pdbx_strand_id
1 'polypeptide(L)'
;MNKEGDVAVVNKGTWVEIESVVLTPEERAPGIPPETAKCPLVMKVSGFLANDASLGDEVRVYTMIGRQVKGRLATINPGYDHSFGSTVSELLQIGRTPDVPAQQGGQND
;
A
#
# COMPACT_ATOMS: atom_id res chain seq x y z
N MET A 1 23.76 -20.04 17.77
CA MET A 1 23.40 -18.83 18.52
C MET A 1 22.66 -17.92 17.56
N ASN A 2 21.33 -17.90 17.63
CA ASN A 2 20.49 -17.16 16.68
C ASN A 2 20.67 -15.66 16.94
N LYS A 3 20.96 -14.88 15.91
CA LYS A 3 21.00 -13.41 15.98
C LYS A 3 19.55 -12.91 15.91
N GLU A 4 18.93 -12.71 17.06
CA GLU A 4 17.65 -12.02 17.15
C GLU A 4 17.88 -10.50 17.02
N GLY A 5 17.37 -9.94 15.92
CA GLY A 5 16.80 -8.60 15.89
C GLY A 5 17.77 -7.43 15.88
N ASP A 6 18.55 -7.28 14.82
CA ASP A 6 18.98 -5.93 14.42
C ASP A 6 17.79 -5.28 13.69
N VAL A 7 16.79 -4.85 14.46
CA VAL A 7 15.62 -4.17 13.89
C VAL A 7 16.07 -2.76 13.58
N ALA A 8 16.23 -2.46 12.28
CA ALA A 8 16.69 -1.16 11.83
C ALA A 8 15.76 -0.07 12.39
N VAL A 9 16.31 0.75 13.29
CA VAL A 9 15.61 1.88 13.88
C VAL A 9 15.40 2.94 12.79
N VAL A 10 14.14 3.34 12.62
CA VAL A 10 13.73 4.42 11.73
C VAL A 10 13.74 5.71 12.53
N ASN A 11 14.47 6.71 12.04
CA ASN A 11 14.61 7.97 12.74
C ASN A 11 13.32 8.80 12.70
N LYS A 12 13.13 9.62 13.72
CA LYS A 12 12.13 10.69 13.76
C LYS A 12 12.20 11.55 12.50
N GLY A 13 11.03 11.94 12.00
CA GLY A 13 10.92 12.78 10.81
C GLY A 13 11.03 12.02 9.49
N THR A 14 11.27 10.70 9.49
CA THR A 14 11.18 9.90 8.26
C THR A 14 9.73 9.82 7.79
N TRP A 15 9.54 9.89 6.47
CA TRP A 15 8.24 9.68 5.83
C TRP A 15 7.88 8.20 5.81
N VAL A 16 6.74 7.85 6.37
CA VAL A 16 6.31 6.47 6.57
C VAL A 16 4.82 6.32 6.33
N GLU A 17 4.37 5.08 6.10
CA GLU A 17 2.95 4.70 6.16
C GLU A 17 2.68 3.98 7.48
N ILE A 18 1.63 4.41 8.18
CA ILE A 18 1.05 3.68 9.30
C ILE A 18 -0.27 3.05 8.90
N GLU A 19 -0.62 1.94 9.55
CA GLU A 19 -1.93 1.32 9.41
C GLU A 19 -2.62 1.11 10.76
N SER A 20 -3.95 1.14 10.75
CA SER A 20 -4.77 0.78 11.92
C SER A 20 -6.11 0.24 11.48
N VAL A 21 -6.67 -0.68 12.26
CA VAL A 21 -8.04 -1.17 12.06
C VAL A 21 -9.01 -0.12 12.60
N VAL A 22 -9.87 0.40 11.74
CA VAL A 22 -10.90 1.39 12.10
C VAL A 22 -12.20 0.71 12.49
N LEU A 23 -12.57 -0.35 11.76
CA LEU A 23 -13.71 -1.20 12.08
C LEU A 23 -13.30 -2.66 11.98
N THR A 24 -13.62 -3.45 12.99
CA THR A 24 -13.53 -4.91 12.90
C THR A 24 -14.61 -5.45 11.96
N PRO A 25 -14.53 -6.72 11.52
CA PRO A 25 -15.60 -7.35 10.72
C PRO A 25 -16.99 -7.23 11.36
N GLU A 26 -17.06 -7.31 12.69
CA GLU A 26 -18.31 -7.25 13.47
C GLU A 26 -18.92 -5.84 13.51
N GLU A 27 -18.10 -4.81 13.34
CA GLU A 27 -18.50 -3.40 13.35
C GLU A 27 -18.86 -2.88 11.94
N ARG A 28 -18.78 -3.75 10.92
CA ARG A 28 -19.13 -3.39 9.54
C ARG A 28 -20.63 -3.17 9.39
N ALA A 29 -20.99 -2.21 8.53
CA ALA A 29 -22.38 -1.87 8.25
C ALA A 29 -23.19 -3.07 7.72
N PRO A 30 -24.48 -3.18 8.07
CA PRO A 30 -25.36 -4.19 7.49
C PRO A 30 -25.57 -3.96 5.99
N GLY A 31 -25.85 -5.04 5.24
CA GLY A 31 -26.19 -4.96 3.82
C GLY A 31 -25.02 -4.90 2.83
N ILE A 32 -23.78 -5.10 3.29
CA ILE A 32 -22.62 -5.29 2.40
C ILE A 32 -22.44 -6.78 2.02
N PRO A 33 -21.80 -7.10 0.89
CA PRO A 33 -21.55 -8.49 0.49
C PRO A 33 -20.84 -9.30 1.58
N PRO A 34 -21.19 -10.58 1.78
CA PRO A 34 -20.62 -11.40 2.87
C PRO A 34 -19.09 -11.45 2.87
N GLU A 35 -18.49 -11.50 1.69
CA GLU A 35 -17.03 -11.52 1.53
C GLU A 35 -16.39 -10.20 1.98
N THR A 36 -17.06 -9.07 1.76
CA THR A 36 -16.61 -7.76 2.25
C THR A 36 -16.83 -7.60 3.75
N ALA A 37 -17.91 -8.17 4.29
CA ALA A 37 -18.23 -8.10 5.73
C ALA A 37 -17.20 -8.83 6.60
N LYS A 38 -16.62 -9.93 6.10
CA LYS A 38 -15.58 -10.69 6.81
C LYS A 38 -14.24 -9.95 6.91
N CYS A 39 -14.06 -8.86 6.17
CA CYS A 39 -12.80 -8.12 6.11
C CYS A 39 -12.83 -6.87 7.00
N PRO A 40 -11.81 -6.63 7.85
CA PRO A 40 -11.72 -5.39 8.63
C PRO A 40 -11.57 -4.18 7.71
N LEU A 41 -12.05 -3.02 8.18
CA LEU A 41 -11.75 -1.74 7.53
C LEU A 41 -10.43 -1.22 8.08
N VAL A 42 -9.39 -1.23 7.26
CA VAL A 42 -8.06 -0.75 7.61
C VAL A 42 -7.85 0.66 7.04
N MET A 43 -7.42 1.58 7.90
CA MET A 43 -6.94 2.89 7.49
C MET A 43 -5.42 2.83 7.31
N LYS A 44 -4.95 3.38 6.20
CA LYS A 44 -3.55 3.63 5.92
C LYS A 44 -3.32 5.13 5.78
N VAL A 45 -2.32 5.65 6.48
CA VAL A 45 -1.99 7.07 6.47
C VAL A 45 -0.49 7.25 6.39
N SER A 46 -0.06 8.08 5.44
CA SER A 46 1.34 8.49 5.34
C SER A 46 1.59 9.78 6.13
N GLY A 47 2.75 9.85 6.77
CA GLY A 47 3.16 10.99 7.58
C GLY A 47 4.62 10.90 8.04
N PHE A 48 5.07 11.93 8.74
CA PHE A 48 6.40 12.00 9.32
C PHE A 48 6.41 11.42 10.74
N LEU A 49 7.32 10.49 11.04
CA LEU A 49 7.45 9.89 12.38
C LEU A 49 7.65 10.94 13.47
N ALA A 50 6.91 10.82 14.57
CA ALA A 50 7.02 11.73 15.71
C ALA A 50 8.26 11.44 16.58
N ASN A 51 8.72 10.19 16.64
CA ASN A 51 9.88 9.70 17.38
C ASN A 51 10.53 8.52 16.61
N ASP A 52 11.73 8.15 17.02
CA ASP A 52 12.41 6.96 16.50
C ASP A 52 11.59 5.70 16.81
N ALA A 53 11.52 4.78 15.85
CA ALA A 53 10.69 3.58 15.97
C ALA A 53 11.17 2.45 15.05
N SER A 54 10.74 1.23 15.33
CA SER A 54 10.97 0.07 14.49
C SER A 54 9.75 -0.28 13.64
N LEU A 55 9.96 -0.94 12.49
CA LEU A 55 8.85 -1.51 11.71
C LEU A 55 8.00 -2.43 12.59
N GLY A 56 6.68 -2.28 12.51
CA GLY A 56 5.72 -3.01 13.34
C GLY A 56 5.39 -2.36 14.68
N ASP A 57 6.12 -1.32 15.11
CA ASP A 57 5.81 -0.61 16.35
C ASP A 57 4.55 0.24 16.23
N GLU A 58 3.90 0.48 17.38
CA GLU A 58 2.83 1.46 17.48
C GLU A 58 3.42 2.87 17.61
N VAL A 59 3.18 3.69 16.60
CA VAL A 59 3.81 5.02 16.47
C VAL A 59 2.77 6.12 16.30
N ARG A 60 3.24 7.36 16.35
CA ARG A 60 2.49 8.53 15.92
C ARG A 60 3.21 9.20 14.76
N VAL A 61 2.44 9.64 13.78
CA VAL A 61 2.94 10.42 12.64
C VAL A 61 2.25 11.77 12.57
N TYR A 62 2.94 12.75 12.01
CA TYR A 62 2.36 14.01 11.58
C TYR A 62 2.08 13.96 10.08
N THR A 63 0.81 14.10 9.69
CA THR A 63 0.44 14.16 8.27
C THR A 63 0.94 15.46 7.65
N MET A 64 0.91 15.54 6.31
CA MET A 64 1.35 16.73 5.57
C MET A 64 0.63 18.02 5.99
N ILE A 65 -0.61 17.93 6.47
CA ILE A 65 -1.39 19.07 6.98
C ILE A 65 -1.29 19.26 8.51
N GLY A 66 -0.36 18.57 9.17
CA GLY A 66 -0.07 18.74 10.60
C GLY A 66 -0.99 17.97 11.56
N ARG A 67 -1.84 17.05 11.08
CA ARG A 67 -2.64 16.20 11.99
C ARG A 67 -1.75 15.12 12.61
N GLN A 68 -1.93 14.85 13.88
CA GLN A 68 -1.28 13.73 14.55
C GLN A 68 -2.17 12.48 14.48
N VAL A 69 -1.64 11.39 13.93
CA VAL A 69 -2.38 10.12 13.75
C VAL A 69 -1.56 8.99 14.36
N LYS A 70 -2.23 8.06 15.03
CA LYS A 70 -1.62 6.89 15.69
C LYS A 70 -1.90 5.64 14.86
N GLY A 71 -0.92 4.76 14.74
CA GLY A 71 -1.08 3.48 14.05
C GLY A 71 0.21 2.66 14.10
N ARG A 72 0.16 1.46 13.53
CA ARG A 72 1.32 0.58 13.42
C ARG A 72 2.19 1.01 12.25
N LEU A 73 3.50 1.14 12.45
CA LEU A 73 4.45 1.45 11.38
C LEU A 73 4.51 0.29 10.38
N ALA A 74 3.99 0.51 9.18
CA ALA A 74 3.84 -0.53 8.16
C ALA A 74 4.91 -0.47 7.08
N THR A 75 5.29 0.73 6.64
CA THR A 75 6.23 0.90 5.52
C THR A 75 7.04 2.18 5.66
N ILE A 76 8.32 2.11 5.31
CA ILE A 76 9.23 3.27 5.27
C ILE A 76 9.32 3.76 3.83
N ASN A 77 9.20 5.07 3.61
CA ASN A 77 9.22 5.70 2.28
C ASN A 77 8.33 4.95 1.27
N PRO A 78 7.01 4.84 1.54
CA PRO A 78 6.10 4.10 0.68
C PRO A 78 6.19 4.62 -0.76
N GLY A 79 6.52 3.71 -1.69
CA GLY A 79 6.42 3.95 -3.13
C GLY A 79 5.08 3.44 -3.67
N TYR A 80 4.64 3.99 -4.79
CA TYR A 80 3.46 3.53 -5.50
C TYR A 80 3.90 2.79 -6.77
N ASP A 81 3.89 1.46 -6.72
CA ASP A 81 3.93 0.63 -7.92
C ASP A 81 2.49 0.32 -8.32
N HIS A 82 1.98 1.03 -9.32
CA HIS A 82 0.65 0.80 -9.86
C HIS A 82 0.78 0.22 -11.27
N SER A 83 0.46 -1.06 -11.38
CA SER A 83 0.29 -1.76 -12.66
C SER A 83 -1.09 -2.42 -12.69
N PHE A 84 -1.72 -2.49 -13.86
CA PHE A 84 -2.97 -3.22 -14.08
C PHE A 84 -2.72 -4.71 -14.37
N GLY A 85 -1.54 -5.21 -14.00
CA GLY A 85 -1.05 -6.54 -14.34
C GLY A 85 -0.29 -6.56 -15.66
N SER A 86 0.18 -7.74 -16.03
CA SER A 86 0.80 -7.95 -17.34
C SER A 86 -0.21 -7.75 -18.47
N THR A 87 0.27 -7.37 -19.65
CA THR A 87 -0.55 -7.25 -20.85
C THR A 87 -1.35 -8.54 -21.10
N VAL A 88 -2.66 -8.41 -21.23
CA VAL A 88 -3.56 -9.51 -21.60
C VAL A 88 -3.62 -9.57 -23.13
N SER A 89 -2.97 -10.57 -23.74
CA SER A 89 -2.82 -10.69 -25.19
C SER A 89 -4.16 -10.69 -25.95
N GLU A 90 -5.21 -11.23 -25.36
CA GLU A 90 -6.56 -11.35 -25.92
C GLU A 90 -7.22 -9.98 -26.12
N LEU A 91 -6.94 -9.00 -25.25
CA LEU A 91 -7.48 -7.65 -25.37
C LEU A 91 -6.91 -6.91 -26.59
N LEU A 92 -5.73 -7.30 -27.07
CA LEU A 92 -5.07 -6.66 -28.22
C LEU A 92 -5.81 -6.88 -29.55
N GLN A 93 -6.73 -7.85 -29.60
CA GLN A 93 -7.53 -8.15 -30.78
C GLN A 93 -8.84 -7.34 -30.83
N ILE A 94 -9.27 -6.75 -29.71
CA ILE A 94 -10.54 -6.03 -29.62
C ILE A 94 -10.41 -4.69 -30.33
N GLY A 95 -11.34 -4.38 -31.23
CA GLY A 95 -11.37 -3.11 -31.98
C GLY A 95 -10.34 -2.98 -33.09
N ARG A 96 -9.57 -4.04 -33.40
CA ARG A 96 -8.62 -4.03 -34.52
C ARG A 96 -9.38 -4.26 -35.83
N THR A 97 -9.27 -3.31 -36.76
CA THR A 97 -9.64 -3.54 -38.17
C THR A 97 -8.66 -4.58 -38.74
N PRO A 98 -9.12 -5.62 -39.47
CA PRO A 98 -8.29 -6.78 -39.84
C PRO A 98 -6.99 -6.48 -40.61
N ASP A 99 -6.79 -5.26 -41.12
CA ASP A 99 -5.83 -4.98 -42.18
C ASP A 99 -4.56 -4.24 -41.72
N VAL A 100 -4.39 -3.95 -40.43
CA VAL A 100 -3.19 -3.27 -39.92
C VAL A 100 -2.23 -4.30 -39.34
N PRO A 101 -0.98 -4.46 -39.85
CA PRO A 101 0.01 -5.35 -39.24
C PRO A 101 0.48 -4.84 -37.87
N ALA A 102 0.82 -5.76 -36.97
CA ALA A 102 1.34 -5.41 -35.64
C ALA A 102 2.64 -4.60 -35.79
N GLN A 103 2.71 -3.41 -35.21
CA GLN A 103 3.98 -2.69 -35.11
C GLN A 103 4.90 -3.53 -34.22
N GLN A 104 5.98 -4.05 -34.81
CA GLN A 104 7.05 -4.66 -34.05
C GLN A 104 7.71 -3.55 -33.23
N GLY A 105 7.58 -3.63 -31.91
CA GLY A 105 8.31 -2.75 -31.00
C GLY A 105 9.80 -2.93 -31.24
N GLY A 106 10.48 -1.85 -31.61
CA GLY A 106 11.92 -1.84 -31.78
C GLY A 106 12.61 -2.21 -30.46
N GLN A 107 13.55 -3.14 -30.55
CA GLN A 107 14.61 -3.30 -29.56
C GLN A 107 15.42 -2.01 -29.55
N ASN A 108 15.44 -1.32 -28.41
CA ASN A 108 16.45 -0.31 -28.13
C ASN A 108 17.53 -1.00 -27.31
N ASP A 109 18.76 -0.96 -27.83
CA ASP A 109 20.01 -1.44 -27.21
C ASP A 109 20.33 -0.72 -25.89
#